data_AF-A0A061NIS5-F1
#
_entry.id   AF-A0A061NIS5-F1
#
_cell.length_a   1.000
_cell.length_b   1.000
_cell.length_c   1.000
_cell.angle_alpha   90.00
_cell.angle_beta   90.00
_cell.angle_gamma   90.00
#
_symmetry.space_group_name_H-M   'P 1'
#
loop_
_entity.id
_entity.type
_entity.pdbx_description
1 polymer ?
#
loop_
_entity_poly.entity_id
_entity_poly.type
_entity_poly.pdbx_seq_one_letter_code
_entity_poly.pdbx_strand_id
1 'polypeptide(L)'
;MSFALFFYYSLGAHPFWYLFAISVLLLGTMQLQVNKRTLIASISLFAMMPTMFDQHIDDYSVRVMSSMIGIMISTVVNIFVLPNNFMPELKKRHDRLFQELKALPSLYVNGKHPYAREKNRTRLLKSVQEFERMATLQRKQWQLRPPEKSEMRKLLYFSHQQRQVRTLVLDLSQRAGAKTAPYLIQFAANVPKHLHKLSKDERGQVIQWLLRKESTIPPAYLNDYHLIMRTLFLLERTAVFSKQSAERRQAG
;
A
#
# COMPACT_ATOMS: atom_id res chain seq x y z
N MET A 1 -33.60 -22.23 2.70
CA MET A 1 -34.19 -23.03 3.80
C MET A 1 -34.34 -24.50 3.43
N SER A 2 -34.90 -24.84 2.27
CA SER A 2 -35.14 -26.24 1.86
C SER A 2 -33.87 -27.12 1.76
N PHE A 3 -32.72 -26.55 1.36
CA PHE A 3 -31.47 -27.29 1.25
C PHE A 3 -30.88 -27.70 2.61
N ALA A 4 -31.03 -26.85 3.64
CA ALA A 4 -30.54 -27.12 4.99
C ALA A 4 -31.35 -28.24 5.68
N LEU A 5 -32.65 -28.30 5.42
CA LEU A 5 -33.54 -29.35 5.92
C LEU A 5 -33.25 -30.72 5.30
N PHE A 6 -32.87 -30.77 4.03
CA PHE A 6 -32.49 -32.02 3.35
C PHE A 6 -31.21 -32.64 3.94
N PHE A 7 -30.18 -31.82 4.20
CA PHE A 7 -28.95 -32.28 4.86
C PHE A 7 -29.19 -32.70 6.31
N TYR A 8 -30.07 -32.00 7.03
CA TYR A 8 -30.45 -32.35 8.40
C TYR A 8 -31.12 -33.73 8.48
N TYR A 9 -32.05 -34.02 7.56
CA TYR A 9 -32.80 -35.28 7.56
C TYR A 9 -31.95 -36.47 7.10
N SER A 10 -30.93 -36.25 6.27
CA SER A 10 -30.14 -37.33 5.68
C SER A 10 -28.93 -37.78 6.52
N LEU A 11 -28.40 -36.95 7.43
CA LEU A 11 -27.06 -37.17 8.03
C LEU A 11 -27.01 -37.14 9.57
N GLY A 12 -28.14 -36.92 10.24
CA GLY A 12 -28.23 -36.88 11.70
C GLY A 12 -27.65 -35.59 12.31
N ALA A 13 -28.02 -35.30 13.57
CA ALA A 13 -27.70 -34.06 14.27
C ALA A 13 -26.23 -33.98 14.76
N HIS A 14 -25.27 -34.33 13.90
CA HIS A 14 -23.85 -34.21 14.23
C HIS A 14 -23.35 -32.80 13.86
N PRO A 15 -22.70 -32.06 14.78
CA PRO A 15 -22.22 -30.69 14.56
C PRO A 15 -21.30 -30.51 13.33
N PHE A 16 -20.61 -31.58 12.93
CA PHE A 16 -19.75 -31.61 11.76
C PHE A 16 -20.54 -31.50 10.44
N TRP A 17 -21.72 -32.13 10.36
CA TRP A 17 -22.59 -32.07 9.18
C TRP A 17 -23.26 -30.71 9.05
N TYR A 18 -23.56 -30.06 10.16
CA TYR A 18 -23.98 -28.66 10.16
C TYR A 18 -22.90 -27.73 9.63
N LEU A 19 -21.65 -27.87 10.09
CA LEU A 19 -20.52 -27.11 9.55
C LEU A 19 -20.40 -27.29 8.03
N PHE A 20 -20.50 -28.53 7.55
CA PHE A 20 -20.42 -28.86 6.13
C PHE A 20 -21.59 -28.28 5.33
N ALA A 21 -22.83 -28.44 5.80
CA ALA A 21 -24.01 -27.91 5.14
C ALA A 21 -24.00 -26.37 5.09
N ILE A 22 -23.57 -25.71 6.15
CA ILE A 22 -23.44 -24.25 6.22
C ILE A 22 -22.35 -23.76 5.27
N SER A 23 -21.20 -24.42 5.23
CA SER A 23 -20.11 -24.03 4.34
C SER A 23 -20.46 -24.25 2.87
N VAL A 24 -21.16 -25.35 2.52
CA VAL A 24 -21.71 -25.58 1.17
C VAL A 24 -22.78 -24.54 0.82
N LEU A 25 -23.69 -24.21 1.75
CA LEU A 25 -24.72 -23.19 1.55
C LEU A 25 -24.11 -21.79 1.39
N LEU A 26 -23.05 -21.47 2.16
CA LEU A 26 -22.28 -20.24 2.00
C LEU A 26 -21.65 -20.18 0.61
N LEU A 27 -20.91 -21.22 0.23
CA LEU A 27 -20.26 -21.31 -1.09
C LEU A 27 -21.27 -21.19 -2.25
N GLY A 28 -22.45 -21.80 -2.12
CA GLY A 28 -23.52 -21.69 -3.11
C GLY A 28 -24.16 -20.31 -3.19
N THR A 29 -24.41 -19.65 -2.04
CA THR A 29 -24.95 -18.28 -2.01
C THR A 29 -23.94 -17.22 -2.47
N MET A 30 -22.64 -17.53 -2.48
CA MET A 30 -21.59 -16.65 -3.02
C MET A 30 -21.56 -16.58 -4.55
N GLN A 31 -22.09 -17.59 -5.26
CA GLN A 31 -22.20 -17.53 -6.73
C GLN A 31 -23.33 -16.61 -7.20
N LEU A 32 -24.31 -16.31 -6.33
CA LEU A 32 -25.24 -15.22 -6.54
C LEU A 32 -24.60 -13.92 -6.02
N GLN A 33 -24.60 -12.86 -6.82
CA GLN A 33 -23.94 -11.57 -6.58
C GLN A 33 -24.54 -10.76 -5.40
N VAL A 34 -24.59 -11.33 -4.20
CA VAL A 34 -25.11 -10.64 -3.03
C VAL A 34 -24.00 -9.81 -2.38
N ASN A 35 -24.30 -8.54 -2.10
CA ASN A 35 -23.38 -7.54 -1.57
C ASN A 35 -22.56 -8.03 -0.36
N LYS A 36 -21.26 -7.71 -0.33
CA LYS A 36 -20.27 -8.13 0.68
C LYS A 36 -20.69 -7.93 2.15
N ARG A 37 -21.58 -6.97 2.42
CA ARG A 37 -22.11 -6.67 3.77
C ARG A 37 -23.16 -7.68 4.23
N THR A 38 -23.96 -8.18 3.30
CA THR A 38 -25.00 -9.18 3.56
C THR A 38 -24.39 -10.52 3.94
N LEU A 39 -23.26 -10.89 3.33
CA LEU A 39 -22.58 -12.14 3.67
C LEU A 39 -22.11 -12.16 5.14
N ILE A 40 -21.47 -11.07 5.58
CA ILE A 40 -20.99 -10.94 6.97
C ILE A 40 -22.17 -10.98 7.95
N ALA A 41 -23.29 -10.33 7.60
CA ALA A 41 -24.51 -10.37 8.39
C ALA A 41 -25.13 -11.77 8.48
N SER A 42 -25.15 -12.53 7.38
CA SER A 42 -25.64 -13.91 7.36
C SER A 42 -24.77 -14.85 8.18
N ILE A 43 -23.44 -14.66 8.19
CA ILE A 43 -22.52 -15.44 9.03
C ILE A 43 -22.74 -15.14 10.51
N SER A 44 -22.88 -13.87 10.88
CA SER A 44 -23.21 -13.49 12.26
C SER A 44 -24.57 -14.02 12.69
N LEU A 45 -25.58 -13.97 11.81
CA LEU A 45 -26.90 -14.54 12.06
C LEU A 45 -26.84 -16.05 12.31
N PHE A 46 -26.00 -16.77 11.55
CA PHE A 46 -25.81 -18.21 11.73
C PHE A 46 -25.05 -18.55 13.02
N ALA A 47 -24.06 -17.72 13.39
CA ALA A 47 -23.35 -17.83 14.66
C ALA A 47 -24.24 -17.46 15.87
N MET A 48 -25.30 -16.69 15.65
CA MET A 48 -26.26 -16.25 16.67
C MET A 48 -27.50 -17.13 16.80
N MET A 49 -27.67 -18.19 15.97
CA MET A 49 -28.80 -19.11 16.18
C MET A 49 -28.61 -19.88 17.50
N PRO A 50 -29.48 -19.68 18.51
CA PRO A 50 -29.43 -20.48 19.72
C PRO A 50 -30.00 -21.86 19.39
N THR A 51 -29.16 -22.88 19.43
CA THR A 51 -29.60 -24.26 19.36
C THR A 51 -30.35 -24.61 20.64
N MET A 52 -31.65 -24.84 20.49
CA MET A 52 -32.55 -25.39 21.50
C MET A 52 -32.18 -26.87 21.73
N PHE A 53 -31.30 -27.17 22.70
CA PHE A 53 -31.14 -28.53 23.22
C PHE A 53 -30.95 -28.45 24.73
N ASP A 54 -31.88 -29.07 25.47
CA ASP A 54 -31.99 -29.03 26.91
C ASP A 54 -30.78 -29.67 27.63
N GLN A 55 -30.33 -28.96 28.68
CA GLN A 55 -29.75 -29.41 29.95
C GLN A 55 -28.73 -30.57 29.96
N HIS A 56 -27.50 -30.21 30.36
CA HIS A 56 -26.32 -30.99 30.81
C HIS A 56 -25.20 -31.06 29.79
N ILE A 57 -24.00 -30.57 30.16
CA ILE A 57 -22.65 -30.66 29.53
C ILE A 57 -22.55 -30.28 28.03
N ASP A 58 -23.53 -30.66 27.23
CA ASP A 58 -23.77 -30.35 25.83
C ASP A 58 -23.90 -28.85 25.57
N ASP A 59 -24.47 -28.04 26.48
CA ASP A 59 -24.55 -26.58 26.30
C ASP A 59 -23.16 -25.92 26.18
N TYR A 60 -22.17 -26.41 26.94
CA TYR A 60 -20.79 -25.94 26.82
C TYR A 60 -20.17 -26.40 25.52
N SER A 61 -20.36 -27.67 25.15
CA SER A 61 -19.86 -28.24 23.90
C SER A 61 -20.47 -27.52 22.68
N VAL A 62 -21.74 -27.20 22.72
CA VAL A 62 -22.48 -26.44 21.71
C VAL A 62 -21.97 -25.01 21.62
N ARG A 63 -21.68 -24.34 22.74
CA ARG A 63 -21.10 -22.99 22.76
C ARG A 63 -19.67 -22.96 22.21
N VAL A 64 -18.88 -23.98 22.53
CA VAL A 64 -17.51 -24.13 22.00
C VAL A 64 -17.57 -24.44 20.51
N MET A 65 -18.45 -25.34 20.08
CA MET A 65 -18.62 -25.68 18.68
C MET A 65 -19.14 -24.48 17.88
N SER A 66 -20.20 -23.79 18.32
CA SER A 66 -20.71 -22.60 17.61
C SER A 66 -19.66 -21.50 17.48
N SER A 67 -18.82 -21.29 18.51
CA SER A 67 -17.68 -20.38 18.46
C SER A 67 -16.60 -20.85 17.47
N MET A 68 -16.27 -22.14 17.44
CA MET A 68 -15.33 -22.72 16.47
C MET A 68 -15.86 -22.62 15.04
N ILE A 69 -17.15 -22.87 14.81
CA ILE A 69 -17.82 -22.69 13.52
C ILE A 69 -17.72 -21.23 13.09
N GLY A 70 -18.04 -20.29 14.00
CA GLY A 70 -17.92 -18.85 13.74
C GLY A 70 -16.50 -18.43 13.36
N ILE A 71 -15.48 -18.95 14.06
CA ILE A 71 -14.06 -18.69 13.76
C ILE A 71 -13.68 -19.31 12.41
N MET A 72 -14.08 -20.55 12.14
CA MET A 72 -13.78 -21.22 10.87
C MET A 72 -14.40 -20.49 9.70
N ILE A 73 -15.69 -20.15 9.78
CA ILE A 73 -16.38 -19.41 8.73
C ILE A 73 -15.78 -18.01 8.57
N SER A 74 -15.47 -17.31 9.66
CA SER A 74 -14.77 -16.01 9.62
C SER A 74 -13.41 -16.11 8.92
N THR A 75 -12.66 -17.18 9.21
CA THR A 75 -11.35 -17.46 8.59
C THR A 75 -11.48 -17.76 7.10
N VAL A 76 -12.40 -18.65 6.73
CA VAL A 76 -12.70 -19.00 5.32
C VAL A 76 -13.14 -17.76 4.55
N VAL A 77 -14.05 -16.98 5.09
CA VAL A 77 -14.57 -15.77 4.44
C VAL A 77 -13.47 -14.71 4.31
N ASN A 78 -12.64 -14.52 5.33
CA ASN A 78 -11.51 -13.60 5.27
C ASN A 78 -10.48 -14.01 4.20
N ILE A 79 -10.24 -15.31 4.00
CA ILE A 79 -9.28 -15.81 3.01
C ILE A 79 -9.86 -15.79 1.59
N PHE A 80 -11.09 -16.29 1.41
CA PHE A 80 -11.68 -16.50 0.09
C PHE A 80 -12.49 -15.30 -0.43
N VAL A 81 -13.13 -14.52 0.45
CA VAL A 81 -14.09 -13.46 0.05
C VAL A 81 -13.48 -12.07 0.05
N LEU A 82 -12.64 -11.76 1.04
CA LEU A 82 -11.91 -10.49 1.11
C LEU A 82 -10.40 -10.75 1.15
N PRO A 83 -9.77 -11.17 0.03
CA PRO A 83 -8.34 -11.01 -0.07
C PRO A 83 -8.06 -9.50 0.04
N ASN A 84 -7.59 -9.08 1.22
CA ASN A 84 -7.38 -7.68 1.51
C ASN A 84 -6.24 -7.19 0.60
N ASN A 85 -6.62 -6.59 -0.52
CA ASN A 85 -5.66 -6.09 -1.48
C ASN A 85 -5.15 -4.75 -0.97
N PHE A 86 -3.95 -4.76 -0.38
CA PHE A 86 -3.31 -3.54 0.09
C PHE A 86 -2.67 -2.73 -1.05
N MET A 87 -2.66 -3.21 -2.29
CA MET A 87 -2.06 -2.49 -3.43
C MET A 87 -2.65 -1.09 -3.70
N PRO A 88 -3.97 -0.85 -3.67
CA PRO A 88 -4.51 0.48 -3.85
C PRO A 88 -4.06 1.46 -2.76
N GLU A 89 -4.02 1.01 -1.50
CA GLU A 89 -3.56 1.83 -0.38
C GLU A 89 -2.04 2.03 -0.41
N LEU A 90 -1.28 1.02 -0.85
CA LEU A 90 0.15 1.11 -1.06
C LEU A 90 0.49 2.12 -2.16
N LYS A 91 -0.30 2.17 -3.24
CA LYS A 91 -0.18 3.20 -4.28
C LYS A 91 -0.41 4.60 -3.71
N LYS A 92 -1.46 4.81 -2.91
CA LYS A 92 -1.72 6.11 -2.27
C LYS A 92 -0.57 6.53 -1.33
N ARG A 93 -0.01 5.59 -0.57
CA ARG A 93 1.15 5.84 0.31
C ARG A 93 2.41 6.17 -0.48
N HIS A 94 2.65 5.44 -1.57
CA HIS A 94 3.71 5.77 -2.52
C HIS A 94 3.54 7.20 -3.07
N ASP A 95 2.35 7.54 -3.55
CA ASP A 95 2.10 8.87 -4.13
C ASP A 95 2.28 9.99 -3.10
N ARG A 96 1.86 9.78 -1.84
CA ARG A 96 2.11 10.72 -0.73
C ARG A 96 3.60 10.87 -0.43
N LEU A 97 4.35 9.77 -0.34
CA LEU A 97 5.80 9.78 -0.11
C LEU A 97 6.53 10.57 -1.21
N PHE A 98 6.10 10.42 -2.46
CA PHE A 98 6.66 11.16 -3.58
C PHE A 98 6.25 12.63 -3.61
N GLN A 99 5.06 12.98 -3.12
CA GLN A 99 4.69 14.39 -2.91
C GLN A 99 5.54 15.04 -1.83
N GLU A 100 5.81 14.35 -0.73
CA GLU A 100 6.69 14.83 0.35
C GLU A 100 8.15 15.00 -0.15
N LEU A 101 8.63 14.07 -0.99
CA LEU A 101 9.95 14.16 -1.61
C LEU A 101 10.13 15.41 -2.50
N LYS A 102 9.09 15.84 -3.22
CA LYS A 102 9.17 17.04 -4.10
C LYS A 102 9.50 18.32 -3.34
N ALA A 103 9.04 18.43 -2.10
CA ALA A 103 9.26 19.64 -1.29
C ALA A 103 10.68 19.69 -0.69
N LEU A 104 11.33 18.53 -0.59
CA LEU A 104 12.52 18.33 0.24
C LEU A 104 13.75 19.12 -0.25
N PRO A 105 14.16 19.11 -1.53
CA PRO A 105 15.35 19.83 -2.00
C PRO A 105 15.29 21.32 -1.68
N SER A 106 14.12 21.94 -1.88
CA SER A 106 13.92 23.36 -1.63
C SER A 106 13.98 23.78 -0.15
N LEU A 107 13.71 22.86 0.77
CA LEU A 107 13.81 23.11 2.21
C LEU A 107 15.26 23.04 2.69
N TYR A 108 16.07 22.21 2.03
CA TYR A 108 17.47 22.03 2.35
C TYR A 108 18.35 23.18 1.84
N VAL A 109 17.98 23.79 0.71
CA VAL A 109 18.76 24.86 0.08
C VAL A 109 18.37 26.26 0.60
N ASN A 110 17.10 26.52 0.88
CA ASN A 110 16.65 27.86 1.29
C ASN A 110 16.91 28.18 2.78
N GLY A 111 17.68 27.36 3.49
CA GLY A 111 18.07 27.62 4.89
C GLY A 111 16.90 27.81 5.86
N LYS A 112 15.68 27.37 5.51
CA LYS A 112 14.52 27.54 6.41
C LYS A 112 14.78 26.78 7.71
N HIS A 113 14.45 27.44 8.82
CA HIS A 113 14.62 27.03 10.23
C HIS A 113 14.99 25.55 10.44
N PRO A 114 16.11 25.21 11.13
CA PRO A 114 16.56 23.82 11.35
C PRO A 114 15.46 22.87 11.82
N TYR A 115 14.52 23.39 12.62
CA TYR A 115 13.32 22.69 13.08
C TYR A 115 12.40 22.20 11.94
N ALA A 116 12.15 23.02 10.92
CA ALA A 116 11.32 22.65 9.78
C ALA A 116 11.98 21.56 8.93
N ARG A 117 13.32 21.55 8.84
CA ARG A 117 14.08 20.51 8.16
C ARG A 117 13.94 19.16 8.88
N GLU A 118 14.13 19.18 10.19
CA GLU A 118 14.02 18.00 11.05
C GLU A 118 12.60 17.42 11.06
N LYS A 119 11.58 18.29 11.14
CA LYS A 119 10.17 17.89 11.06
C LYS A 119 9.82 17.23 9.73
N ASN A 120 10.32 17.75 8.60
CA ASN A 120 10.04 17.13 7.30
C ASN A 120 10.84 15.85 7.08
N ARG A 121 12.07 15.76 7.62
CA ARG A 121 12.87 14.53 7.65
C ARG A 121 12.16 13.41 8.40
N THR A 122 11.77 13.67 9.65
CA THR A 122 11.06 12.70 10.50
C THR A 122 9.74 12.27 9.86
N ARG A 123 9.01 13.22 9.27
CA ARG A 123 7.78 12.91 8.51
C ARG A 123 8.04 11.98 7.34
N LEU A 124 9.06 12.24 6.51
CA LEU A 124 9.37 11.40 5.35
C LEU A 124 9.88 10.01 5.77
N LEU A 125 10.71 9.92 6.82
CA LEU A 125 11.13 8.64 7.40
C LEU A 125 9.93 7.84 7.92
N LYS A 126 8.98 8.50 8.58
CA LYS A 126 7.73 7.88 9.02
C LYS A 126 6.93 7.36 7.82
N SER A 127 6.78 8.15 6.77
CA SER A 127 6.11 7.75 5.52
C SER A 127 6.78 6.53 4.86
N VAL A 128 8.13 6.48 4.85
CA VAL A 128 8.93 5.34 4.37
C VAL A 128 8.66 4.10 5.23
N GLN A 129 8.72 4.21 6.56
CA GLN A 129 8.49 3.10 7.49
C GLN A 129 7.06 2.55 7.38
N GLU A 130 6.08 3.44 7.27
CA GLU A 130 4.68 3.08 7.09
C GLU A 130 4.44 2.33 5.77
N PHE A 131 5.10 2.75 4.68
CA PHE A 131 5.07 2.01 3.41
C PHE A 131 5.67 0.61 3.57
N GLU A 132 6.82 0.49 4.24
CA GLU A 132 7.50 -0.79 4.52
C GLU A 132 6.62 -1.75 5.31
N ARG A 133 5.92 -1.24 6.32
CA ARG A 133 4.94 -2.01 7.11
C ARG A 133 3.82 -2.55 6.22
N MET A 134 3.24 -1.71 5.38
CA MET A 134 2.17 -2.11 4.45
C MET A 134 2.65 -3.10 3.39
N ALA A 135 3.84 -2.90 2.83
CA ALA A 135 4.46 -3.84 1.90
C ALA A 135 4.67 -5.22 2.55
N THR A 136 5.04 -5.24 3.83
CA THR A 136 5.18 -6.47 4.61
C THR A 136 3.84 -7.16 4.82
N LEU A 137 2.77 -6.41 5.12
CA LEU A 137 1.42 -6.95 5.23
C LEU A 137 0.94 -7.55 3.90
N GLN A 138 1.20 -6.89 2.77
CA GLN A 138 0.89 -7.47 1.45
C GLN A 138 1.64 -8.78 1.21
N ARG A 139 2.95 -8.84 1.52
CA ARG A 139 3.73 -10.07 1.34
C ARG A 139 3.22 -11.21 2.23
N LYS A 140 2.76 -10.92 3.44
CA LYS A 140 2.10 -11.91 4.30
C LYS A 140 0.79 -12.41 3.69
N GLN A 141 -0.02 -11.52 3.10
CA GLN A 141 -1.23 -11.94 2.38
C GLN A 141 -0.91 -12.87 1.20
N TRP A 142 0.24 -12.69 0.54
CA TRP A 142 0.63 -13.57 -0.56
C TRP A 142 0.98 -15.00 -0.14
N GLN A 143 1.21 -15.25 1.14
CA GLN A 143 1.33 -16.61 1.68
C GLN A 143 -0.03 -17.33 1.71
N LEU A 144 -1.12 -16.57 1.82
CA LEU A 144 -2.49 -17.08 1.86
C LEU A 144 -3.13 -17.13 0.46
N ARG A 145 -2.71 -16.22 -0.44
CA ARG A 145 -3.21 -16.13 -1.82
C ARG A 145 -2.04 -15.95 -2.79
N PRO A 146 -1.89 -16.80 -3.82
CA PRO A 146 -0.87 -16.60 -4.85
C PRO A 146 -0.92 -15.17 -5.43
N PRO A 147 0.22 -14.46 -5.51
CA PRO A 147 0.26 -13.12 -6.06
C PRO A 147 -0.05 -13.11 -7.55
N GLU A 148 -0.82 -12.13 -8.00
CA GLU A 148 -0.93 -11.87 -9.43
C GLU A 148 0.41 -11.32 -9.95
N LYS A 149 0.85 -11.76 -11.14
CA LYS A 149 2.10 -11.29 -11.77
C LYS A 149 2.16 -9.75 -11.86
N SER A 150 1.01 -9.09 -12.08
CA SER A 150 0.95 -7.63 -12.17
C SER A 150 1.13 -6.93 -10.82
N GLU A 151 0.58 -7.50 -9.73
CA GLU A 151 0.74 -7.01 -8.36
C GLU A 151 2.19 -7.15 -7.90
N MET A 152 2.82 -8.29 -8.19
CA MET A 152 4.21 -8.56 -7.84
C MET A 152 5.17 -7.55 -8.49
N ARG A 153 4.99 -7.29 -9.79
CA ARG A 153 5.80 -6.28 -10.52
C ARG A 153 5.62 -4.87 -9.92
N LYS A 154 4.40 -4.47 -9.59
CA LYS A 154 4.11 -3.16 -8.98
C LYS A 154 4.78 -3.03 -7.61
N LEU A 155 4.69 -4.07 -6.76
CA LEU A 155 5.32 -4.02 -5.44
C LEU A 155 6.85 -3.96 -5.54
N LEU A 156 7.47 -4.73 -6.43
CA LEU A 156 8.91 -4.69 -6.66
C LEU A 156 9.36 -3.29 -7.11
N TYR A 157 8.63 -2.70 -8.05
CA TYR A 157 8.88 -1.34 -8.51
C TYR A 157 8.79 -0.32 -7.36
N PHE A 158 7.69 -0.32 -6.61
CA PHE A 158 7.52 0.61 -5.49
C PHE A 158 8.55 0.38 -4.37
N SER A 159 8.90 -0.87 -4.07
CA SER A 159 9.92 -1.21 -3.07
C SER A 159 11.31 -0.71 -3.47
N HIS A 160 11.66 -0.83 -4.75
CA HIS A 160 12.92 -0.30 -5.27
C HIS A 160 12.97 1.22 -5.12
N GLN A 161 11.90 1.92 -5.53
CA GLN A 161 11.79 3.37 -5.41
C GLN A 161 11.90 3.84 -3.95
N GLN A 162 11.18 3.19 -3.04
CA GLN A 162 11.18 3.52 -1.62
C GLN A 162 12.58 3.35 -0.97
N ARG A 163 13.34 2.32 -1.37
CA ARG A 163 14.74 2.16 -0.93
C ARG A 163 15.60 3.35 -1.35
N GLN A 164 15.46 3.81 -2.60
CA GLN A 164 16.21 4.97 -3.10
C GLN A 164 15.84 6.25 -2.35
N VAL A 165 14.56 6.43 -2.00
CA VAL A 165 14.15 7.58 -1.17
C VAL A 165 14.77 7.51 0.22
N ARG A 166 14.76 6.32 0.85
CA ARG A 166 15.35 6.15 2.18
C ARG A 166 16.84 6.51 2.21
N THR A 167 17.62 6.04 1.23
CA THR A 167 19.06 6.37 1.17
C THR A 167 19.27 7.87 0.97
N LEU A 168 18.49 8.50 0.08
CA LEU A 168 18.58 9.95 -0.12
C LEU A 168 18.31 10.73 1.16
N VAL A 169 17.27 10.36 1.91
CA VAL A 169 16.90 11.07 3.16
C VAL A 169 18.00 10.97 4.22
N LEU A 170 18.66 9.80 4.31
CA LEU A 170 19.79 9.61 5.22
C LEU A 170 21.00 10.44 4.77
N ASP A 171 21.34 10.44 3.49
CA ASP A 171 22.44 11.24 2.93
C ASP A 171 22.22 12.75 3.14
N LEU A 172 20.98 13.20 2.96
CA LEU A 172 20.54 14.57 3.20
C LEU A 172 20.76 14.97 4.66
N SER A 173 20.44 14.09 5.60
CA SER A 173 20.51 14.38 7.03
C SER A 173 21.91 14.70 7.53
N GLN A 174 22.94 14.07 6.95
CA GLN A 174 24.34 14.26 7.35
C GLN A 174 24.94 15.58 6.84
N ARG A 175 24.32 16.20 5.83
CA ARG A 175 24.91 17.32 5.06
C ARG A 175 24.15 18.63 5.26
N ALA A 176 23.23 18.62 6.22
CA ALA A 176 22.29 19.66 6.51
C ALA A 176 22.90 20.87 7.25
N GLY A 177 23.89 21.56 6.65
CA GLY A 177 24.53 22.70 7.30
C GLY A 177 25.45 23.58 6.45
N ALA A 178 25.52 23.39 5.12
CA ALA A 178 26.46 24.14 4.30
C ALA A 178 25.99 25.56 3.94
N LYS A 179 26.98 26.45 3.79
CA LYS A 179 26.87 27.87 3.44
C LYS A 179 26.07 28.10 2.15
N THR A 180 25.61 29.34 1.98
CA THR A 180 24.83 29.89 0.85
C THR A 180 25.12 29.19 -0.48
N ALA A 181 24.19 28.31 -0.89
CA ALA A 181 24.36 27.48 -2.07
C ALA A 181 24.31 28.33 -3.36
N PRO A 182 25.10 27.98 -4.39
CA PRO A 182 25.10 28.68 -5.67
C PRO A 182 23.71 28.69 -6.32
N TYR A 183 23.41 29.72 -7.10
CA TYR A 183 22.10 29.93 -7.75
C TYR A 183 21.65 28.72 -8.59
N LEU A 184 22.58 28.00 -9.23
CA LEU A 184 22.30 26.77 -9.98
C LEU A 184 21.70 25.67 -9.10
N ILE A 185 22.16 25.56 -7.85
CA ILE A 185 21.65 24.58 -6.89
C ILE A 185 20.29 25.01 -6.33
N GLN A 186 20.10 26.31 -6.10
CA GLN A 186 18.80 26.86 -5.74
C GLN A 186 17.76 26.65 -6.83
N PHE A 187 18.14 26.86 -8.09
CA PHE A 187 17.33 26.57 -9.25
C PHE A 187 16.98 25.09 -9.29
N ALA A 188 17.98 24.21 -9.31
CA ALA A 188 17.79 22.76 -9.36
C ALA A 188 16.90 22.24 -8.21
N ALA A 189 17.03 22.79 -7.00
CA ALA A 189 16.21 22.43 -5.84
C ALA A 189 14.74 22.86 -5.96
N ASN A 190 14.45 23.88 -6.76
CA ASN A 190 13.09 24.35 -7.02
C ASN A 190 12.46 23.70 -8.27
N VAL A 191 13.27 23.15 -9.20
CA VAL A 191 12.78 22.44 -10.38
C VAL A 191 11.72 21.37 -10.03
N PRO A 192 11.88 20.50 -9.00
CA PRO A 192 10.87 19.53 -8.59
C PRO A 192 9.46 20.08 -8.38
N LYS A 193 9.34 21.32 -7.87
CA LYS A 193 8.05 21.97 -7.63
C LYS A 193 7.33 22.30 -8.93
N HIS A 194 8.08 22.68 -9.96
CA HIS A 194 7.54 23.13 -11.26
C HIS A 194 7.54 22.02 -12.30
N LEU A 195 8.14 20.86 -12.00
CA LEU A 195 8.28 19.71 -12.90
C LEU A 195 6.93 19.16 -13.39
N HIS A 196 5.83 19.41 -12.67
CA HIS A 196 4.49 19.01 -13.11
C HIS A 196 3.87 19.92 -14.17
N LYS A 197 4.39 21.15 -14.34
CA LYS A 197 3.90 22.13 -15.31
C LYS A 197 4.53 21.97 -16.70
N LEU A 198 5.66 21.26 -16.77
CA LEU A 198 6.44 21.08 -17.99
C LEU A 198 5.99 19.82 -18.75
N SER A 199 5.99 19.90 -20.09
CA SER A 199 5.79 18.77 -20.99
C SER A 199 6.92 17.74 -20.83
N LYS A 200 6.72 16.51 -21.34
CA LYS A 200 7.71 15.44 -21.24
C LYS A 200 9.03 15.83 -21.92
N ASP A 201 8.97 16.44 -23.08
CA ASP A 201 10.15 16.82 -23.85
C ASP A 201 10.89 17.99 -23.18
N GLU A 202 10.14 18.95 -22.63
CA GLU A 202 10.70 20.07 -21.87
C GLU A 202 11.41 19.60 -20.59
N ARG A 203 10.85 18.61 -19.88
CA ARG A 203 11.50 18.00 -18.71
C ARG A 203 12.82 17.34 -19.09
N GLY A 204 12.83 16.59 -20.19
CA GLY A 204 14.05 15.96 -20.71
C GLY A 204 15.11 17.00 -21.06
N GLN A 205 14.73 18.09 -21.72
CA GLN A 205 15.65 19.18 -22.06
C GLN A 205 16.23 19.87 -20.82
N VAL A 206 15.41 20.15 -19.80
CA VAL A 206 15.88 20.75 -18.54
C VAL A 206 16.87 19.83 -17.82
N ILE A 207 16.60 18.52 -17.78
CA ILE A 207 17.49 17.55 -17.12
C ILE A 207 18.81 17.42 -17.90
N GLN A 208 18.76 17.36 -19.22
CA GLN A 208 19.96 17.34 -20.07
C GLN A 208 20.80 18.61 -19.93
N TRP A 209 20.14 19.77 -19.86
CA TRP A 209 20.81 21.04 -19.61
C TRP A 209 21.48 21.08 -18.24
N LEU A 210 20.80 20.59 -17.20
CA LEU A 210 21.37 20.45 -15.86
C LEU A 210 22.62 19.55 -15.92
N LEU A 211 22.51 18.33 -16.45
CA LEU A 211 23.66 17.41 -16.56
C LEU A 211 24.88 18.07 -17.22
N ARG A 212 24.67 18.86 -18.28
CA ARG A 212 25.76 19.59 -18.97
C ARG A 212 26.44 20.64 -18.08
N LYS A 213 25.70 21.23 -17.14
CA LYS A 213 26.20 22.29 -16.23
C LYS A 213 26.95 21.76 -15.02
N GLU A 214 27.06 20.45 -14.84
CA GLU A 214 27.78 19.82 -13.73
C GLU A 214 29.24 20.29 -13.61
N SER A 215 29.95 20.43 -14.74
CA SER A 215 31.36 20.87 -14.78
C SER A 215 31.57 22.33 -14.34
N THR A 216 30.50 23.13 -14.29
CA THR A 216 30.56 24.55 -13.89
C THR A 216 30.36 24.72 -12.37
N ILE A 217 30.05 23.65 -11.65
CA ILE A 217 29.72 23.69 -10.22
C ILE A 217 31.01 23.56 -9.39
N PRO A 218 31.26 24.47 -8.43
CA PRO A 218 32.43 24.35 -7.58
C PRO A 218 32.44 23.01 -6.81
N PRO A 219 33.61 22.40 -6.58
CA PRO A 219 33.73 21.07 -5.96
C PRO A 219 33.09 21.00 -4.56
N ALA A 220 33.06 22.13 -3.84
CA ALA A 220 32.40 22.25 -2.55
C ALA A 220 30.88 21.96 -2.60
N TYR A 221 30.25 22.12 -3.77
CA TYR A 221 28.80 22.00 -3.95
C TYR A 221 28.38 20.87 -4.91
N LEU A 222 29.35 20.15 -5.49
CA LEU A 222 29.10 19.08 -6.47
C LEU A 222 28.22 17.96 -5.88
N ASN A 223 28.45 17.60 -4.62
CA ASN A 223 27.67 16.57 -3.93
C ASN A 223 26.20 16.97 -3.72
N ASP A 224 25.94 18.23 -3.36
CA ASP A 224 24.58 18.75 -3.20
C ASP A 224 23.85 18.77 -4.54
N TYR A 225 24.58 19.11 -5.60
CA TYR A 225 24.07 19.06 -6.95
C TYR A 225 23.69 17.64 -7.39
N HIS A 226 24.57 16.65 -7.21
CA HIS A 226 24.28 15.25 -7.52
C HIS A 226 23.07 14.72 -6.74
N LEU A 227 22.91 15.14 -5.49
CA LEU A 227 21.79 14.75 -4.65
C LEU A 227 20.46 15.29 -5.20
N ILE A 228 20.44 16.57 -5.58
CA ILE A 228 19.26 17.18 -6.23
C ILE A 228 18.97 16.50 -7.55
N MET A 229 20.00 16.20 -8.36
CA MET A 229 19.83 15.46 -9.61
C MET A 229 19.26 14.07 -9.38
N ARG A 230 19.73 13.31 -8.38
CA ARG A 230 19.14 12.01 -8.00
C ARG A 230 17.66 12.15 -7.62
N THR A 231 17.30 13.17 -6.84
CA THR A 231 15.87 13.41 -6.51
C THR A 231 15.05 13.73 -7.76
N LEU A 232 15.58 14.54 -8.69
CA LEU A 232 14.93 14.88 -9.96
C LEU A 232 14.69 13.64 -10.83
N PHE A 233 15.69 12.78 -10.98
CA PHE A 233 15.58 11.53 -11.75
C PHE A 233 14.53 10.58 -11.17
N LEU A 234 14.46 10.45 -9.83
CA LEU A 234 13.42 9.63 -9.19
C LEU A 234 12.02 10.18 -9.46
N LEU A 235 11.86 11.51 -9.38
CA LEU A 235 10.58 12.17 -9.63
C LEU A 235 10.14 12.05 -11.10
N GLU A 236 11.06 12.17 -12.06
CA GLU A 236 10.75 11.97 -13.47
C GLU A 236 10.34 10.51 -13.76
N ARG A 237 11.08 9.54 -13.21
CA ARG A 237 10.78 8.11 -13.39
C ARG A 237 9.37 7.76 -12.92
N THR A 238 8.90 8.38 -11.84
CA THR A 238 7.51 8.18 -11.37
C THR A 238 6.45 8.86 -12.24
N ALA A 239 6.76 10.00 -12.85
CA ALA A 239 5.83 10.70 -13.74
C ALA A 239 5.53 9.90 -15.02
N VAL A 240 6.47 9.08 -15.49
CA VAL A 240 6.27 8.17 -16.63
C VAL A 240 5.25 7.07 -16.29
N PHE A 241 5.35 6.48 -15.08
CA PHE A 241 4.45 5.42 -14.62
C PHE A 241 3.05 5.92 -14.25
N SER A 242 2.94 7.13 -13.69
CA SER A 242 1.62 7.70 -13.34
C SER A 242 0.77 7.91 -14.60
N LYS A 243 1.38 8.39 -15.70
CA LYS A 243 0.71 8.62 -16.99
C LYS A 243 0.30 7.31 -17.67
N GLN A 244 1.18 6.30 -17.73
CA GLN A 244 0.82 4.95 -18.22
C GLN A 244 -0.34 4.32 -17.43
N SER A 245 -0.42 4.60 -16.12
CA SER A 245 -1.53 4.11 -15.29
C SER A 245 -2.84 4.87 -15.49
N ALA A 246 -2.77 6.11 -15.99
CA ALA A 246 -3.94 6.94 -16.33
C ALA A 246 -4.47 6.62 -17.73
N GLU A 247 -3.59 6.44 -18.72
CA GLU A 247 -3.94 6.04 -20.09
C GLU A 247 -4.62 4.66 -20.11
N ARG A 248 -4.16 3.70 -19.27
CA ARG A 248 -4.84 2.40 -19.10
C ARG A 248 -6.21 2.45 -18.43
N ARG A 249 -6.57 3.56 -17.76
CA ARG A 249 -7.90 3.76 -17.16
C ARG A 249 -8.88 4.47 -18.10
N GLN A 250 -8.38 5.07 -19.18
CA GLN A 250 -9.22 5.72 -20.20
C GLN A 250 -9.49 4.78 -21.39
N ALA A 251 -8.74 3.68 -21.51
CA ALA A 251 -8.82 2.71 -22.60
C ALA A 251 -9.55 1.40 -22.24
N GLY A 252 -10.24 1.34 -21.10
CA GLY A 252 -11.04 0.20 -20.66
C GLY A 252 -12.22 0.67 -19.83
#